data_AF-A0A9D2ZZE7-F1
#
_entry.id   AF-A0A9D2ZZE7-F1
#
_cell.length_a   1.000
_cell.length_b   1.000
_cell.length_c   1.000
_cell.angle_alpha   90.00
_cell.angle_beta   90.00
_cell.angle_gamma   90.00
#
_symmetry.space_group_name_H-M   'P 1'
#
loop_
_entity.id
_entity.type
_entity.pdbx_description
1 polymer ?
#
loop_
_entity_poly.entity_id
_entity_poly.type
_entity_poly.pdbx_seq_one_letter_code
_entity_poly.pdbx_strand_id
1 'polypeptide(L)' 'ERQVIPDLLPQTGISLEMEQLLSSTFIQSPTYGTRCSNFLRVKRGQWQWLEKSQQGDMAGQVVEKIITLQ' A
#
# COMPACT_ATOMS: atom_id res chain seq x y z
N GLU A 1 12.05 -11.26 -13.13
CA GLU A 1 10.90 -10.53 -12.54
C GLU A 1 9.77 -10.50 -13.55
N ARG A 2 8.50 -10.50 -13.14
CA ARG A 2 7.36 -10.52 -14.07
C ARG A 2 6.83 -9.09 -14.23
N GLN A 3 7.41 -8.35 -15.18
CA GLN A 3 6.90 -7.05 -15.62
C GLN A 3 6.03 -7.24 -16.87
N VAL A 4 5.08 -6.33 -17.09
CA VAL A 4 4.18 -6.37 -18.25
C VAL A 4 4.94 -5.91 -19.51
N ILE A 5 4.60 -6.47 -20.68
CA ILE A 5 5.15 -6.02 -21.97
C ILE A 5 4.78 -4.54 -22.15
N PRO A 6 5.70 -3.63 -22.52
CA PRO A 6 5.43 -2.20 -22.59
C PRO A 6 4.15 -1.82 -23.36
N ASP A 7 3.87 -2.52 -24.47
CA ASP A 7 2.70 -2.28 -25.33
C ASP A 7 1.35 -2.66 -24.67
N LEU A 8 1.38 -3.39 -23.56
CA LEU A 8 0.22 -3.79 -22.77
C LEU A 8 0.04 -2.94 -21.51
N LEU A 9 0.89 -1.92 -21.30
CA LEU A 9 0.73 -1.02 -20.17
C LEU A 9 -0.55 -0.17 -20.33
N PRO A 10 -1.29 0.05 -19.23
CA PRO A 10 -2.46 0.92 -19.26
C PRO A 10 -2.03 2.38 -19.47
N GLN A 11 -2.86 3.19 -20.12
CA GLN A 11 -2.64 4.64 -20.20
C GLN A 11 -3.30 5.34 -19.00
N THR A 12 -2.62 5.38 -17.87
CA THR A 12 -3.15 5.91 -16.60
C THR A 12 -2.96 7.42 -16.43
N GLY A 13 -2.08 8.02 -17.25
CA GLY A 13 -1.73 9.45 -17.19
C GLY A 13 -0.50 9.76 -16.34
N ILE A 14 0.21 8.76 -15.83
CA ILE A 14 1.55 8.91 -15.22
C ILE A 14 2.64 8.64 -16.28
N SER A 15 3.92 8.82 -15.93
CA SER A 15 5.01 8.53 -16.86
C SER A 15 5.11 7.04 -17.18
N LEU A 16 5.56 6.71 -18.40
CA LEU A 16 5.76 5.32 -18.84
C LEU A 16 6.70 4.54 -17.91
N GLU A 17 7.76 5.20 -17.40
CA GLU A 17 8.67 4.62 -16.40
C GLU A 17 7.93 4.19 -15.13
N MET A 18 6.99 5.02 -14.66
CA MET A 18 6.20 4.71 -13.47
C MET A 18 5.19 3.58 -13.77
N GLU A 19 4.56 3.57 -14.94
CA GLU A 19 3.67 2.47 -15.36
C GLU A 19 4.42 1.14 -15.43
N GLN A 20 5.64 1.14 -15.96
CA GLN A 20 6.53 -0.02 -15.97
C GLN A 20 6.89 -0.49 -14.55
N LEU A 21 7.34 0.44 -13.69
CA LEU A 21 7.71 0.15 -12.31
C LEU A 21 6.54 -0.48 -11.53
N LEU A 22 5.35 0.11 -11.65
CA LEU A 22 4.12 -0.34 -10.97
C LEU A 22 3.53 -1.63 -11.56
N SER A 23 3.98 -2.07 -12.74
CA SER A 23 3.53 -3.31 -13.37
C SER A 23 4.08 -4.58 -12.70
N SER A 24 5.15 -4.44 -11.90
CA SER A 24 5.75 -5.56 -11.18
C SER A 24 4.89 -6.00 -10.01
N THR A 25 4.74 -7.32 -9.81
CA THR A 25 4.11 -7.88 -8.61
C THR A 25 4.90 -7.56 -7.34
N PHE A 26 6.23 -7.41 -7.46
CA PHE A 26 7.12 -6.98 -6.38
C PHE A 26 7.90 -5.77 -6.86
N ILE A 27 7.41 -4.59 -6.51
CA ILE A 27 8.02 -3.33 -6.90
C ILE A 27 9.29 -3.14 -6.07
N GLN A 28 10.44 -3.07 -6.74
CA GLN A 28 11.73 -2.76 -6.12
C GLN A 28 12.16 -1.38 -6.57
N SER A 29 12.19 -0.43 -5.64
CA SER A 29 12.66 0.91 -5.92
C SER A 29 13.22 1.54 -4.65
N PRO A 30 14.32 2.30 -4.72
CA PRO A 30 14.78 3.09 -3.59
C PRO A 30 13.83 4.24 -3.22
N THR A 31 12.97 4.66 -4.16
CA THR A 31 12.07 5.81 -4.02
C THR A 31 10.59 5.43 -3.91
N TYR A 32 10.23 4.16 -4.15
CA TYR A 32 8.85 3.69 -4.09
C TYR A 32 8.75 2.36 -3.33
N GLY A 33 7.81 2.28 -2.37
CA GLY A 33 7.62 1.09 -1.55
C GLY A 33 6.40 1.18 -0.62
N THR A 34 6.30 0.23 0.30
CA THR A 34 5.18 0.14 1.25
C THR A 34 5.24 1.29 2.26
N ARG A 35 4.24 2.19 2.24
CA ARG A 35 4.18 3.35 3.15
C ARG A 35 3.64 2.99 4.54
N CYS A 36 2.64 2.12 4.60
CA CYS A 36 2.03 1.64 5.83
C CYS A 36 1.62 0.17 5.71
N SER A 37 1.40 -0.48 6.85
CA SER A 37 0.73 -1.79 6.93
C SER A 37 -0.44 -1.69 7.89
N ASN A 38 -1.56 -2.32 7.54
CA ASN A 38 -2.78 -2.26 8.31
C ASN A 38 -3.20 -3.66 8.80
N PHE A 39 -3.83 -3.70 9.97
CA PHE A 39 -4.41 -4.89 10.58
C PHE A 39 -5.83 -4.56 11.03
N LEU A 40 -6.81 -5.20 10.38
CA LEU A 40 -8.22 -5.04 10.68
C LEU A 40 -8.74 -6.27 11.40
N ARG A 41 -9.20 -6.10 12.63
CA ARG A 41 -9.90 -7.12 13.40
C ARG A 41 -11.39 -6.81 13.42
N VAL A 42 -12.18 -7.74 12.88
CA VAL A 42 -13.64 -7.65 12.79
C VAL A 42 -14.27 -8.51 13.88
N LYS A 43 -15.07 -7.91 14.75
CA LYS A 43 -15.93 -8.58 15.73
C LYS A 43 -17.38 -8.17 15.52
N ARG A 44 -18.32 -8.95 16.06
CA ARG A 44 -19.75 -8.57 16.07
C ARG A 44 -19.91 -7.28 16.87
N GLY A 45 -20.42 -6.22 16.24
CA GLY A 45 -20.65 -4.91 16.87
C GLY A 45 -19.41 -4.04 17.03
N GLN A 46 -18.20 -4.49 16.64
CA GLN A 46 -16.98 -3.69 16.80
C GLN A 46 -15.90 -4.08 15.80
N TRP A 47 -15.29 -3.08 15.17
CA TRP A 47 -14.07 -3.22 14.39
C TRP A 47 -12.90 -2.55 15.11
N GLN A 48 -11.71 -3.11 14.95
CA GLN A 48 -10.47 -2.51 15.42
C GLN A 48 -9.50 -2.45 14.24
N TRP A 49 -9.01 -1.25 13.97
CA TRP A 49 -8.06 -0.95 12.93
C TRP A 49 -6.74 -0.53 13.56
N LEU A 50 -5.65 -1.18 13.18
CA LEU A 50 -4.30 -0.73 13.48
C LEU A 50 -3.59 -0.41 12.17
N GLU A 51 -2.92 0.72 12.10
CA GLU A 51 -2.06 1.09 10.99
C GLU A 51 -0.67 1.44 11.50
N LYS A 52 0.35 0.75 10.96
CA LYS A 52 1.76 0.99 11.22
C LYS A 52 2.40 1.74 10.06
N SER A 53 3.03 2.87 10.33
CA SER A 53 3.86 3.59 9.36
C SER A 53 5.19 2.86 9.13
N GLN A 54 5.62 2.70 7.87
CA GLN A 54 6.84 1.96 7.52
C GLN A 54 8.01 2.86 7.11
N GLN A 55 7.76 4.14 6.83
CA GLN A 55 8.76 5.09 6.35
C GLN A 55 8.56 6.50 6.94
N GLY A 56 9.59 7.35 6.82
CA GLY A 56 9.57 8.73 7.29
C GLY A 56 9.72 8.87 8.81
N ASP A 57 9.51 10.07 9.33
CA ASP A 57 9.72 10.40 10.75
C ASP A 57 8.83 9.60 11.71
N MET A 58 7.70 9.10 11.20
CA MET A 58 6.73 8.32 11.95
C MET A 58 6.94 6.81 11.78
N ALA A 59 8.02 6.36 11.14
CA ALA A 59 8.28 4.95 10.92
C ALA A 59 8.25 4.15 12.24
N GLY A 60 7.57 3.02 12.23
CA GLY A 60 7.37 2.16 13.38
C GLY A 60 6.17 2.53 14.25
N GLN A 61 5.64 3.76 14.16
CA GLN A 61 4.49 4.18 14.96
C GLN A 61 3.20 3.48 14.49
N VAL A 62 2.31 3.20 15.46
CA VAL A 62 1.04 2.53 15.22
C VAL A 62 -0.11 3.44 15.67
N VAL A 63 -1.05 3.70 14.76
CA VAL A 63 -2.31 4.36 15.07
C VAL A 63 -3.40 3.31 15.22
N GLU A 64 -4.16 3.39 16.30
CA GLU A 64 -5.29 2.50 16.57
C GLU A 64 -6.62 3.24 16.48
N LYS A 65 -7.63 2.61 15.87
CA LYS A 65 -9.02 3.07 15.87
C LYS A 65 -9.96 1.93 16.23
N ILE A 66 -10.84 2.16 17.19
CA ILE A 66 -11.92 1.25 17.56
C ILE A 66 -13.23 1.87 17.06
N ILE A 67 -13.99 1.10 16.27
CA ILE A 67 -15.25 1.52 15.66
C ILE A 67 -16.33 0.61 16.22
N THR A 68 -17.30 1.18 16.94
CA THR A 68 -18.48 0.44 17.41
C THR A 68 -19.57 0.53 16.34
N LEU A 69 -20.13 -0.62 15.98
CA LEU A 69 -21.24 -0.71 15.04
C LEU A 69 -22.55 -0.78 15.82
N GLN A 70 -23.50 0.08 15.47
CA GLN A 70 -24.86 0.10 16.01
C GLN A 70 -25.72 -0.97 15.36
#